data_AF-A0AAU8HLP8-F1
#
_entry.id   AF-A0AAU8HLP8-F1
#
_cell.length_a   1.000
_cell.length_b   1.000
_cell.length_c   1.000
_cell.angle_alpha   90.00
_cell.angle_beta   90.00
_cell.angle_gamma   90.00
#
_symmetry.space_group_name_H-M   'P 1'
#
loop_
_entity.id
_entity.type
_entity.pdbx_description
1 polymer ?
#
loop_
_entity_poly.entity_id
_entity_poly.type
_entity_poly.pdbx_seq_one_letter_code
_entity_poly.pdbx_strand_id
1 'polypeptide(L)'
;MDAEPTPATDTRPCAHCGREVPQRVGAGRPFRYCRDNDGACQRASRNSRMRHRNAPGLPGQVARTWEAVDRLDQIVDTLSEALHAELSPAGVERQLAQLRAEAAAQVAAAHTERDDARRDAEDAAATVARARQETRAATADRDTAHERATRADAQATAAAQRAEQAEAARDEARREASAAQALRVQAERDRDGARHEVRTLRAELDADRRRAADLTAERDAARTDAERALRSAGEAVQRAEQSRDQARQARADADRARAEAEQARADADRARAEAADADRARRDAETARDRAETTAREAAEETGRRLVALTGERDSLAADLTAARDAAASAEARLAELTVRLHAAEADREVAQRRSAQLADQVSDLASALARLGSAGATRPPA
;
A
#
# COMPACT_ATOMS: atom_id res chain seq x y z
N MET A 1 -121.91 71.86 -117.04
CA MET A 1 -122.90 71.42 -118.04
C MET A 1 -122.11 70.89 -119.21
N ASP A 2 -122.18 69.60 -119.51
CA ASP A 2 -122.05 69.04 -120.86
C ASP A 2 -122.40 67.54 -120.82
N ALA A 3 -122.96 67.05 -121.94
CA ALA A 3 -123.99 66.02 -122.03
C ALA A 3 -123.57 64.59 -121.65
N GLU A 4 -124.46 63.88 -120.95
CA GLU A 4 -124.46 62.41 -120.91
C GLU A 4 -124.82 61.85 -122.31
N PRO A 5 -123.96 61.05 -122.96
CA PRO A 5 -124.34 60.32 -124.15
C PRO A 5 -125.10 59.04 -123.75
N THR A 6 -126.33 58.94 -124.23
CA THR A 6 -127.12 57.70 -124.21
C THR A 6 -126.33 56.60 -124.92
N PRO A 7 -126.12 55.40 -124.35
CA PRO A 7 -125.32 54.37 -124.99
C PRO A 7 -126.03 53.89 -126.26
N ALA A 8 -125.45 54.20 -127.42
CA ALA A 8 -125.80 53.53 -128.67
C ALA A 8 -125.52 52.04 -128.48
N THR A 9 -126.56 51.23 -128.44
CA THR A 9 -126.44 49.77 -128.53
C THR A 9 -125.73 49.46 -129.85
N ASP A 10 -124.44 49.11 -129.79
CA ASP A 10 -123.68 48.61 -130.94
C ASP A 10 -124.41 47.36 -131.45
N THR A 11 -125.09 47.47 -132.59
CA THR A 11 -125.77 46.35 -133.25
C THR A 11 -124.88 45.83 -134.36
N ARG A 12 -124.61 44.52 -134.35
CA ARG A 12 -123.94 43.85 -135.48
C ARG A 12 -124.90 42.93 -136.22
N PRO A 13 -124.81 42.82 -137.55
CA PRO A 13 -125.67 41.92 -138.31
C PRO A 13 -125.40 40.46 -137.90
N CYS A 14 -126.47 39.69 -137.73
CA CYS A 14 -126.41 38.25 -137.49
C CYS A 14 -125.69 37.55 -138.64
N ALA A 15 -124.66 36.76 -138.34
CA ALA A 15 -123.87 36.04 -139.33
C ALA A 15 -124.65 34.93 -140.08
N HIS A 16 -125.95 34.76 -139.82
CA HIS A 16 -126.80 33.84 -140.58
C HIS A 16 -127.93 34.54 -141.34
N CYS A 17 -128.73 35.39 -140.68
CA CYS A 17 -129.90 36.02 -141.30
C CYS A 17 -129.74 37.53 -141.56
N GLY A 18 -128.60 38.13 -141.19
CA GLY A 18 -128.34 39.56 -141.37
C GLY A 18 -129.08 40.51 -140.43
N ARG A 19 -130.07 40.03 -139.64
CA ARG A 19 -130.81 40.86 -138.68
C ARG A 19 -129.88 41.47 -137.64
N GLU A 20 -130.11 42.72 -137.27
CA GLU A 20 -129.33 43.42 -136.24
C GLU A 20 -129.43 42.70 -134.89
N VAL A 21 -128.28 42.35 -134.33
CA VAL A 21 -128.15 41.70 -133.03
C VAL A 21 -127.49 42.69 -132.06
N PRO A 22 -128.19 43.10 -130.99
CA PRO A 22 -127.62 43.93 -129.94
C PRO A 22 -126.38 43.28 -129.33
N GLN A 23 -125.25 43.98 -129.33
CA GLN A 23 -124.02 43.50 -128.71
C GLN A 23 -124.01 43.79 -127.20
N ARG A 24 -123.16 43.07 -126.47
CA ARG A 24 -122.85 43.38 -125.07
C ARG A 24 -121.81 44.50 -125.02
N VAL A 25 -122.05 45.50 -124.19
CA VAL A 25 -121.03 46.45 -123.74
C VAL A 25 -120.18 45.79 -122.65
N GLY A 26 -118.95 45.36 -122.97
CA GLY A 26 -118.00 44.79 -122.00
C GLY A 26 -117.02 43.75 -122.58
N ALA A 27 -116.07 43.30 -121.76
CA ALA A 27 -115.06 42.31 -122.14
C ALA A 27 -115.69 40.91 -122.32
N GLY A 28 -115.68 40.40 -123.56
CA GLY A 28 -116.23 39.09 -123.93
C GLY A 28 -116.35 38.95 -125.44
N ARG A 29 -116.54 37.73 -125.94
CA ARG A 29 -116.63 37.49 -127.39
C ARG A 29 -117.93 38.09 -127.95
N PRO A 30 -117.86 38.93 -129.00
CA PRO A 30 -119.04 39.53 -129.62
C PRO A 30 -120.08 38.47 -130.05
N PHE A 31 -121.37 38.82 -129.92
CA PHE A 31 -122.46 37.97 -130.35
C PHE A 31 -122.53 37.92 -131.87
N ARG A 32 -122.31 36.72 -132.44
CA ARG A 32 -122.34 36.49 -133.89
C ARG A 32 -123.72 36.13 -134.45
N TYR A 33 -124.69 35.74 -133.63
CA TYR A 33 -125.99 35.22 -134.10
C TYR A 33 -127.16 35.77 -133.27
N CYS A 34 -128.35 35.83 -133.89
CA CYS A 34 -129.62 36.15 -133.23
C CYS A 34 -129.87 35.25 -132.02
N ARG A 35 -130.33 35.84 -130.92
CA ARG A 35 -130.64 35.15 -129.65
C ARG A 35 -132.14 35.05 -129.41
N ASP A 36 -132.92 35.92 -130.03
CA ASP A 36 -134.38 36.01 -130.02
C ASP A 36 -135.08 34.85 -130.75
N ASN A 37 -134.34 33.95 -131.41
CA ASN A 37 -134.92 32.80 -132.14
C ASN A 37 -134.57 31.42 -131.57
N ASP A 38 -134.39 31.32 -130.26
CA ASP A 38 -134.00 30.08 -129.57
C ASP A 38 -132.74 29.43 -130.15
N GLY A 39 -131.80 30.24 -130.66
CA GLY A 39 -130.57 29.76 -131.29
C GLY A 39 -130.78 29.10 -132.66
N ALA A 40 -131.95 29.25 -133.29
CA ALA A 40 -132.22 28.74 -134.63
C ALA A 40 -131.21 29.26 -135.66
N CYS A 41 -130.79 30.53 -135.58
CA CYS A 41 -129.75 31.07 -136.48
C CYS A 41 -128.38 30.40 -136.29
N GLN A 42 -127.99 30.14 -135.05
CA GLN A 42 -126.73 29.43 -134.74
C GLN A 42 -126.80 27.97 -135.21
N ARG A 43 -127.93 27.28 -134.95
CA ARG A 43 -128.16 25.90 -135.42
C ARG A 43 -128.22 25.82 -136.94
N ALA A 44 -128.88 26.75 -137.61
CA ALA A 44 -128.98 26.78 -139.07
C ALA A 44 -127.64 27.07 -139.74
N SER A 45 -126.84 28.01 -139.20
CA SER A 45 -125.45 28.21 -139.64
C SER A 45 -124.57 26.98 -139.36
N ARG A 46 -124.76 26.29 -138.23
CA ARG A 46 -124.07 25.02 -137.94
C ARG A 46 -124.48 23.90 -138.90
N ASN A 47 -125.77 23.75 -139.20
CA ASN A 47 -126.28 22.78 -140.15
C ASN A 47 -125.85 23.09 -141.59
N SER A 48 -125.83 24.36 -141.99
CA SER A 48 -125.30 24.79 -143.29
C SER A 48 -123.82 24.45 -143.41
N ARG A 49 -123.01 24.74 -142.36
CA ARG A 49 -121.60 24.34 -142.32
C ARG A 49 -121.41 22.82 -142.34
N MET A 50 -122.19 22.05 -141.57
CA MET A 50 -122.13 20.59 -141.64
C MET A 50 -122.53 20.05 -143.02
N ARG A 51 -123.57 20.62 -143.65
CA ARG A 51 -124.00 20.23 -145.00
C ARG A 51 -122.95 20.57 -146.04
N HIS A 52 -122.31 21.73 -145.96
CA HIS A 52 -121.20 22.08 -146.85
C HIS A 52 -119.96 21.22 -146.58
N ARG A 53 -119.64 20.92 -145.32
CA ARG A 53 -118.50 20.07 -144.93
C ARG A 53 -118.68 18.61 -145.35
N ASN A 54 -119.92 18.11 -145.37
CA ASN A 54 -120.27 16.73 -145.72
C ASN A 54 -120.84 16.58 -147.14
N ALA A 55 -120.85 17.65 -147.94
CA ALA A 55 -121.31 17.59 -149.33
C ALA A 55 -120.32 16.73 -150.17
N PRO A 56 -120.80 15.70 -150.89
CA PRO A 56 -119.94 14.94 -151.79
C PRO A 56 -119.52 15.81 -152.99
N GLY A 57 -118.25 15.70 -153.40
CA GLY A 57 -117.68 16.44 -154.54
C GLY A 57 -116.89 17.70 -154.17
N LEU A 58 -116.52 18.46 -155.21
CA LEU A 58 -115.69 19.68 -155.16
C LEU A 58 -116.11 20.69 -154.06
N PRO A 59 -117.40 21.00 -153.83
CA PRO A 59 -117.79 22.01 -152.84
C PRO A 59 -117.42 21.64 -151.39
N GLY A 60 -117.50 20.35 -151.03
CA GLY A 60 -117.11 19.90 -149.68
C GLY A 60 -115.61 19.78 -149.49
N GLN A 61 -114.86 19.49 -150.56
CA GLN A 61 -113.39 19.58 -150.54
C GLN A 61 -112.92 21.03 -150.41
N VAL A 62 -113.60 21.97 -151.09
CA VAL A 62 -113.35 23.43 -150.95
C VAL A 62 -113.67 23.90 -149.53
N ALA A 63 -114.77 23.46 -148.92
CA ALA A 63 -115.08 23.83 -147.53
C ALA A 63 -114.05 23.33 -146.51
N ARG A 64 -113.55 22.09 -146.64
CA ARG A 64 -112.50 21.54 -145.75
C ARG A 64 -111.14 22.20 -145.96
N THR A 65 -110.81 22.57 -147.19
CA THR A 65 -109.57 23.31 -147.47
C THR A 65 -109.63 24.72 -146.89
N TRP A 66 -110.78 25.41 -146.97
CA TRP A 66 -110.98 26.68 -146.28
C TRP A 66 -110.87 26.59 -144.75
N GLU A 67 -111.35 25.52 -144.13
CA GLU A 67 -111.16 25.32 -142.68
C GLU A 67 -109.71 25.02 -142.29
N ALA A 68 -108.97 24.31 -143.16
CA ALA A 68 -107.54 24.12 -142.98
C ALA A 68 -106.79 25.46 -143.12
N VAL A 69 -107.21 26.32 -144.04
CA VAL A 69 -106.70 27.69 -144.19
C VAL A 69 -107.01 28.51 -142.94
N ASP A 70 -108.25 28.53 -142.44
CA ASP A 70 -108.61 29.23 -141.19
C ASP A 70 -107.77 28.76 -139.99
N ARG A 71 -107.46 27.46 -139.92
CA ARG A 71 -106.63 26.89 -138.84
C ARG A 71 -105.15 27.26 -139.00
N LEU A 72 -104.65 27.31 -140.23
CA LEU A 72 -103.33 27.81 -140.53
C LEU A 72 -103.23 29.29 -140.19
N ASP A 73 -104.23 30.09 -140.53
CA ASP A 73 -104.29 31.52 -140.15
C ASP A 73 -104.31 31.69 -138.63
N GLN A 74 -105.08 30.87 -137.89
CA GLN A 74 -105.05 30.90 -136.43
C GLN A 74 -103.69 30.51 -135.83
N ILE A 75 -103.00 29.54 -136.43
CA ILE A 75 -101.63 29.15 -136.02
C ILE A 75 -100.64 30.26 -136.36
N VAL A 76 -100.76 30.88 -137.54
CA VAL A 76 -99.94 32.02 -137.95
C VAL A 76 -100.16 33.21 -137.03
N ASP A 77 -101.39 33.51 -136.63
CA ASP A 77 -101.71 34.57 -135.67
C ASP A 77 -101.09 34.27 -134.31
N THR A 78 -101.29 33.07 -133.75
CA THR A 78 -100.71 32.70 -132.45
C THR A 78 -99.18 32.65 -132.47
N LEU A 79 -98.59 32.15 -133.57
CA LEU A 79 -97.14 32.20 -133.76
C LEU A 79 -96.66 33.63 -133.93
N SER A 80 -97.37 34.48 -134.66
CA SER A 80 -97.00 35.89 -134.84
C SER A 80 -97.12 36.67 -133.54
N GLU A 81 -98.14 36.43 -132.72
CA GLU A 81 -98.29 37.01 -131.39
C GLU A 81 -97.19 36.54 -130.44
N ALA A 82 -96.85 35.24 -130.44
CA ALA A 82 -95.75 34.71 -129.65
C ALA A 82 -94.39 35.25 -130.13
N LEU A 83 -94.16 35.29 -131.44
CA LEU A 83 -92.95 35.83 -132.04
C LEU A 83 -92.85 37.34 -131.78
N HIS A 84 -93.95 38.08 -131.80
CA HIS A 84 -93.96 39.49 -131.44
C HIS A 84 -93.77 39.67 -129.93
N ALA A 85 -94.33 38.80 -129.08
CA ALA A 85 -94.12 38.87 -127.64
C ALA A 85 -92.65 38.63 -127.24
N GLU A 86 -91.93 37.78 -127.97
CA GLU A 86 -90.53 37.42 -127.69
C GLU A 86 -89.51 38.24 -128.49
N LEU A 87 -89.77 38.55 -129.76
CA LEU A 87 -88.88 39.29 -130.67
C LEU A 87 -89.24 40.78 -130.85
N SER A 88 -90.33 41.27 -130.26
CA SER A 88 -90.51 42.73 -130.15
C SER A 88 -89.41 43.32 -129.27
N PRO A 89 -89.06 44.61 -129.45
CA PRO A 89 -88.12 45.29 -128.58
C PRO A 89 -88.45 45.12 -127.09
N ALA A 90 -89.74 45.18 -126.72
CA ALA A 90 -90.19 44.98 -125.34
C ALA A 90 -90.01 43.53 -124.84
N GLY A 91 -90.18 42.52 -125.71
CA GLY A 91 -89.91 41.11 -125.40
C GLY A 91 -88.45 40.85 -125.08
N VAL A 92 -87.56 41.32 -125.96
CA VAL A 92 -86.11 41.21 -125.81
C VAL A 92 -85.63 41.98 -124.57
N GLU A 93 -86.16 43.18 -124.31
CA GLU A 93 -85.84 43.93 -123.09
C GLU A 93 -86.23 43.19 -121.80
N ARG A 94 -87.39 42.51 -121.78
CA ARG A 94 -87.79 41.64 -120.66
C ARG A 94 -86.84 40.46 -120.49
N GLN A 95 -86.50 39.74 -121.56
CA GLN A 95 -85.55 38.63 -121.50
C GLN A 95 -84.17 39.11 -121.02
N LEU A 96 -83.68 40.24 -121.54
CA LEU A 96 -82.43 40.85 -121.09
C LEU A 96 -82.51 41.29 -119.63
N ALA A 97 -83.63 41.85 -119.17
CA ALA A 97 -83.82 42.21 -117.77
C ALA A 97 -83.83 40.99 -116.85
N GLN A 98 -84.49 39.90 -117.27
CA GLN A 98 -84.47 38.62 -116.55
C GLN A 98 -83.05 38.05 -116.49
N LEU A 99 -82.34 37.96 -117.61
CA LEU A 99 -80.95 37.49 -117.65
C LEU A 99 -80.03 38.37 -116.80
N ARG A 100 -80.22 39.69 -116.80
CA ARG A 100 -79.48 40.61 -115.92
C ARG A 100 -79.81 40.36 -114.44
N ALA A 101 -81.06 40.08 -114.10
CA ALA A 101 -81.47 39.76 -112.73
C ALA A 101 -80.88 38.41 -112.27
N GLU A 102 -80.92 37.38 -113.13
CA GLU A 102 -80.30 36.07 -112.86
C GLU A 102 -78.79 36.19 -112.71
N ALA A 103 -78.11 36.93 -113.61
CA ALA A 103 -76.68 37.20 -113.50
C ALA A 103 -76.33 37.99 -112.22
N ALA A 104 -77.13 39.00 -111.87
CA ALA A 104 -76.94 39.74 -110.62
C ALA A 104 -77.13 38.85 -109.39
N ALA A 105 -78.11 37.93 -109.41
CA ALA A 105 -78.33 36.97 -108.34
C ALA A 105 -77.16 35.97 -108.21
N GLN A 106 -76.63 35.47 -109.34
CA GLN A 106 -75.45 34.59 -109.34
C GLN A 106 -74.20 35.30 -108.82
N VAL A 107 -73.98 36.56 -109.20
CA VAL A 107 -72.87 37.37 -108.69
C VAL A 107 -73.02 37.64 -107.19
N ALA A 108 -74.23 37.95 -106.71
CA ALA A 108 -74.50 38.11 -105.29
C ALA A 108 -74.26 36.81 -104.49
N ALA A 109 -74.67 35.67 -105.04
CA ALA A 109 -74.40 34.36 -104.45
C ALA A 109 -72.90 34.07 -104.38
N ALA A 110 -72.17 34.28 -105.47
CA ALA A 110 -70.72 34.10 -105.51
C ALA A 110 -69.97 35.04 -104.55
N HIS A 111 -70.42 36.29 -104.37
CA HIS A 111 -69.88 37.20 -103.37
C HIS A 111 -70.16 36.73 -101.94
N THR A 112 -71.36 36.21 -101.68
CA THR A 112 -71.73 35.65 -100.38
C THR A 112 -70.86 34.43 -100.06
N GLU A 113 -70.74 33.48 -100.99
CA GLU A 113 -69.89 32.29 -100.83
C GLU A 113 -68.41 32.65 -100.62
N ARG A 114 -67.90 33.64 -101.36
CA ARG A 114 -66.53 34.13 -101.18
C ARG A 114 -66.33 34.76 -99.80
N ASP A 115 -67.28 35.57 -99.35
CA ASP A 115 -67.18 36.26 -98.07
C ASP A 115 -67.35 35.27 -96.89
N ASP A 116 -68.18 34.24 -97.04
CA ASP A 116 -68.29 33.10 -96.12
C ASP A 116 -66.97 32.30 -96.07
N ALA A 117 -66.43 31.92 -97.23
CA ALA A 117 -65.15 31.22 -97.31
C ALA A 117 -63.99 32.04 -96.70
N ARG A 118 -64.02 33.37 -96.83
CA ARG A 118 -63.05 34.26 -96.18
C ARG A 118 -63.22 34.25 -94.66
N ARG A 119 -64.46 34.35 -94.15
CA ARG A 119 -64.74 34.26 -92.70
C ARG A 119 -64.29 32.91 -92.13
N ASP A 120 -64.62 31.82 -92.79
CA ASP A 120 -64.21 30.47 -92.37
C ASP A 120 -62.68 30.34 -92.34
N ALA A 121 -61.97 30.91 -93.31
CA ALA A 121 -60.51 30.92 -93.34
C ALA A 121 -59.91 31.77 -92.20
N GLU A 122 -60.51 32.93 -91.89
CA GLU A 122 -60.10 33.79 -90.77
C GLU A 122 -60.33 33.10 -89.41
N ASP A 123 -61.47 32.44 -89.22
CA ASP A 123 -61.79 31.69 -88.00
C ASP A 123 -60.89 30.46 -87.82
N ALA A 124 -60.61 29.73 -88.92
CA ALA A 124 -59.65 28.63 -88.92
C ALA A 124 -58.24 29.12 -88.57
N ALA A 125 -57.80 30.25 -89.14
CA ALA A 125 -56.51 30.86 -88.82
C ALA A 125 -56.43 31.31 -87.36
N ALA A 126 -57.50 31.91 -86.82
CA ALA A 126 -57.60 32.30 -85.41
C ALA A 126 -57.53 31.09 -84.47
N THR A 127 -58.21 29.99 -84.83
CA THR A 127 -58.19 28.74 -84.06
C THR A 127 -56.79 28.12 -84.04
N VAL A 128 -56.11 28.05 -85.20
CA VAL A 128 -54.73 27.57 -85.29
C VAL A 128 -53.77 28.46 -84.50
N ALA A 129 -53.95 29.77 -84.52
CA ALA A 129 -53.14 30.70 -83.74
C ALA A 129 -53.30 30.47 -82.23
N ARG A 130 -54.53 30.30 -81.74
CA ARG A 130 -54.82 29.97 -80.34
C ARG A 130 -54.21 28.63 -79.94
N ALA A 131 -54.41 27.58 -80.73
CA ALA A 131 -53.84 26.25 -80.47
C ALA A 131 -52.30 26.29 -80.41
N ARG A 132 -51.65 27.09 -81.27
CA ARG A 132 -50.19 27.31 -81.23
C ARG A 132 -49.76 28.05 -79.96
N GLN A 133 -50.50 29.06 -79.53
CA GLN A 133 -50.23 29.78 -78.30
C GLN A 133 -50.36 28.87 -77.07
N GLU A 134 -51.42 28.06 -77.02
CA GLU A 134 -51.66 27.08 -75.95
C GLU A 134 -50.55 26.02 -75.91
N THR A 135 -50.12 25.51 -77.07
CA THR A 135 -49.01 24.55 -77.14
C THR A 135 -47.69 25.15 -76.64
N ARG A 136 -47.42 26.42 -76.98
CA ARG A 136 -46.22 27.13 -76.48
C ARG A 136 -46.28 27.34 -74.98
N ALA A 137 -47.44 27.74 -74.45
CA ALA A 137 -47.64 27.91 -73.01
C ALA A 137 -47.45 26.57 -72.27
N ALA A 138 -48.09 25.50 -72.74
CA ALA A 138 -47.95 24.16 -72.16
C ALA A 138 -46.50 23.65 -72.20
N THR A 139 -45.75 23.96 -73.27
CA THR A 139 -44.33 23.61 -73.36
C THR A 139 -43.50 24.40 -72.34
N ALA A 140 -43.72 25.71 -72.22
CA ALA A 140 -43.02 26.55 -71.25
C ALA A 140 -43.33 26.15 -69.80
N ASP A 141 -44.57 25.79 -69.50
CA ASP A 141 -45.00 25.29 -68.19
C ASP A 141 -44.35 23.96 -67.87
N ARG A 142 -44.29 23.03 -68.83
CA ARG A 142 -43.60 21.75 -68.70
C ARG A 142 -42.12 21.94 -68.41
N ASP A 143 -41.45 22.82 -69.17
CA ASP A 143 -40.02 23.07 -69.01
C ASP A 143 -39.74 23.72 -67.64
N THR A 144 -40.57 24.67 -67.21
CA THR A 144 -40.52 25.25 -65.86
C THR A 144 -40.73 24.19 -64.77
N ALA A 145 -41.69 23.29 -64.94
CA ALA A 145 -41.94 22.19 -64.02
C ALA A 145 -40.75 21.22 -63.95
N HIS A 146 -40.14 20.91 -65.09
CA HIS A 146 -38.95 20.07 -65.16
C HIS A 146 -37.77 20.70 -64.43
N GLU A 147 -37.48 21.99 -64.67
CA GLU A 147 -36.43 22.72 -63.95
C GLU A 147 -36.66 22.79 -62.43
N ARG A 148 -37.92 22.90 -62.00
CA ARG A 148 -38.27 22.85 -60.57
C ARG A 148 -38.01 21.46 -60.00
N ALA A 149 -38.37 20.40 -60.72
CA ALA A 149 -38.10 19.02 -60.30
C ALA A 149 -36.59 18.75 -60.20
N THR A 150 -35.80 19.10 -61.23
CA THR A 150 -34.34 18.94 -61.20
C THR A 150 -33.69 19.72 -60.05
N ARG A 151 -34.16 20.94 -59.77
CA ARG A 151 -33.69 21.71 -58.60
C ARG A 151 -34.05 21.05 -57.28
N ALA A 152 -35.27 20.53 -57.15
CA ALA A 152 -35.71 19.82 -55.96
C ALA A 152 -34.87 18.55 -55.72
N ASP A 153 -34.60 17.77 -56.78
CA ASP A 153 -33.75 16.58 -56.71
C ASP A 153 -32.32 16.95 -56.29
N ALA A 154 -31.72 17.97 -56.90
CA ALA A 154 -30.38 18.44 -56.53
C ALA A 154 -30.33 18.91 -55.06
N GLN A 155 -31.36 19.61 -54.59
CA GLN A 155 -31.47 20.02 -53.18
C GLN A 155 -31.63 18.82 -52.24
N ALA A 156 -32.42 17.82 -52.63
CA ALA A 156 -32.61 16.59 -51.86
C ALA A 156 -31.31 15.78 -51.78
N THR A 157 -30.58 15.60 -52.88
CA THR A 157 -29.26 14.95 -52.88
C THR A 157 -28.26 15.71 -52.01
N ALA A 158 -28.20 17.03 -52.13
CA ALA A 158 -27.30 17.84 -51.30
C ALA A 158 -27.68 17.78 -49.80
N ALA A 159 -28.97 17.69 -49.48
CA ALA A 159 -29.44 17.51 -48.11
C ALA A 159 -29.07 16.12 -47.56
N ALA A 160 -29.23 15.06 -48.36
CA ALA A 160 -28.82 13.69 -47.99
C ALA A 160 -27.31 13.62 -47.73
N GLN A 161 -26.48 14.19 -48.60
CA GLN A 161 -25.03 14.24 -48.42
C GLN A 161 -24.63 15.00 -47.14
N ARG A 162 -25.30 16.12 -46.84
CA ARG A 162 -25.06 16.86 -45.58
C ARG A 162 -25.46 16.04 -44.36
N ALA A 163 -26.56 15.29 -44.43
CA ALA A 163 -27.00 14.41 -43.35
C ALA A 163 -25.98 13.28 -43.11
N GLU A 164 -25.53 12.60 -44.16
CA GLU A 164 -24.48 11.56 -44.08
C GLU A 164 -23.17 12.10 -43.49
N GLN A 165 -22.74 13.29 -43.93
CA GLN A 165 -21.55 13.94 -43.37
C GLN A 165 -21.72 14.28 -41.89
N ALA A 166 -22.89 14.77 -41.48
CA ALA A 166 -23.18 15.08 -40.08
C ALA A 166 -23.21 13.82 -39.21
N GLU A 167 -23.76 12.71 -39.73
CA GLU A 167 -23.75 11.41 -39.04
C GLU A 167 -22.33 10.85 -38.89
N ALA A 168 -21.54 10.89 -39.97
CA ALA A 168 -20.13 10.47 -39.93
C ALA A 168 -19.31 11.30 -38.92
N ALA A 169 -19.50 12.62 -38.91
CA ALA A 169 -18.84 13.51 -37.95
C ALA A 169 -19.25 13.23 -36.50
N ARG A 170 -20.54 12.95 -36.25
CA ARG A 170 -21.07 12.58 -34.93
C ARG A 170 -20.48 11.26 -34.45
N ASP A 171 -20.38 10.26 -35.33
CA ASP A 171 -19.84 8.95 -34.97
C ASP A 171 -18.33 9.00 -34.73
N GLU A 172 -17.59 9.83 -35.47
CA GLU A 172 -16.18 10.11 -35.16
C GLU A 172 -16.04 10.79 -33.80
N ALA A 173 -16.79 11.86 -33.53
CA ALA A 173 -16.75 12.55 -32.24
C ALA A 173 -17.09 11.60 -31.06
N ARG A 174 -17.98 10.63 -31.26
CA ARG A 174 -18.29 9.59 -30.27
C ARG A 174 -17.14 8.62 -30.05
N ARG A 175 -16.45 8.20 -31.13
CA ARG A 175 -15.26 7.35 -31.03
C ARG A 175 -14.16 8.07 -30.27
N GLU A 176 -13.88 9.32 -30.63
CA GLU A 176 -12.89 10.16 -29.94
C GLU A 176 -13.23 10.37 -28.46
N ALA A 177 -14.48 10.70 -28.13
CA ALA A 177 -14.93 10.85 -26.74
C ALA A 177 -14.80 9.55 -25.94
N SER A 178 -15.13 8.41 -26.55
CA SER A 178 -15.00 7.09 -25.91
C SER A 178 -13.53 6.73 -25.67
N ALA A 179 -12.65 7.01 -26.64
CA ALA A 179 -11.21 6.82 -26.52
C ALA A 179 -10.61 7.72 -25.42
N ALA A 180 -11.00 8.99 -25.39
CA ALA A 180 -10.58 9.92 -24.34
C ALA A 180 -11.04 9.47 -22.95
N GLN A 181 -12.26 8.94 -22.83
CA GLN A 181 -12.75 8.40 -21.57
C GLN A 181 -12.01 7.13 -21.14
N ALA A 182 -11.68 6.23 -22.08
CA ALA A 182 -10.86 5.06 -21.80
C ALA A 182 -9.45 5.44 -21.30
N LEU A 183 -8.81 6.42 -21.95
CA LEU A 183 -7.52 6.96 -21.51
C LEU A 183 -7.61 7.58 -20.11
N ARG A 184 -8.69 8.30 -19.80
CA ARG A 184 -8.90 8.87 -18.46
C ARG A 184 -9.01 7.80 -17.39
N VAL A 185 -9.83 6.76 -17.64
CA VAL A 185 -9.98 5.62 -16.72
C VAL A 185 -8.64 4.89 -16.52
N GLN A 186 -7.86 4.71 -17.59
CA GLN A 186 -6.53 4.11 -17.48
C GLN A 186 -5.59 4.97 -16.63
N ALA A 187 -5.53 6.28 -16.88
CA ALA A 187 -4.70 7.19 -16.10
C ALA A 187 -5.11 7.24 -14.61
N GLU A 188 -6.41 7.15 -14.31
CA GLU A 188 -6.91 7.04 -12.94
C GLU A 188 -6.45 5.75 -12.26
N ARG A 189 -6.50 4.60 -12.97
CA ARG A 189 -6.00 3.31 -12.48
C ARG A 189 -4.50 3.33 -12.24
N ASP A 190 -3.73 3.86 -13.19
CA ASP A 190 -2.27 3.96 -13.08
C ASP A 190 -1.87 4.85 -11.89
N ARG A 191 -2.56 5.98 -11.72
CA ARG A 191 -2.37 6.87 -10.56
C ARG A 191 -2.68 6.15 -9.25
N ASP A 192 -3.78 5.41 -9.18
CA ASP A 192 -4.18 4.72 -7.96
C ASP A 192 -3.26 3.53 -7.65
N GLY A 193 -2.75 2.85 -8.68
CA GLY A 193 -1.67 1.85 -8.60
C GLY A 193 -0.39 2.46 -8.04
N ALA A 194 0.12 3.55 -8.64
CA ALA A 194 1.31 4.24 -8.14
C ALA A 194 1.14 4.74 -6.70
N ARG A 195 -0.06 5.22 -6.32
CA ARG A 195 -0.37 5.60 -4.93
C ARG A 195 -0.36 4.40 -3.98
N HIS A 196 -0.76 3.23 -4.45
CA HIS A 196 -0.71 2.00 -3.66
C HIS A 196 0.75 1.56 -3.45
N GLU A 197 1.54 1.52 -4.52
CA GLU A 197 2.98 1.21 -4.46
C GLU A 197 3.73 2.13 -3.51
N VAL A 198 3.52 3.45 -3.59
CA VAL A 198 4.13 4.42 -2.66
C VAL A 198 3.72 4.17 -1.21
N ARG A 199 2.47 3.77 -0.95
CA ARG A 199 2.02 3.41 0.41
C ARG A 199 2.71 2.15 0.91
N THR A 200 2.84 1.14 0.06
CA THR A 200 3.55 -0.11 0.37
C THR A 200 5.02 0.16 0.69
N LEU A 201 5.73 0.89 -0.19
CA LEU A 201 7.14 1.26 0.02
C LEU A 201 7.36 2.08 1.30
N ARG A 202 6.43 2.96 1.66
CA ARG A 202 6.49 3.69 2.94
C ARG A 202 6.34 2.75 4.13
N ALA A 203 5.40 1.81 4.07
CA ALA A 203 5.20 0.83 5.14
C ALA A 203 6.43 -0.09 5.31
N GLU A 204 7.05 -0.52 4.21
CA GLU A 204 8.31 -1.27 4.19
C GLU A 204 9.45 -0.45 4.79
N LEU A 205 9.63 0.80 4.36
CA LEU A 205 10.64 1.70 4.90
C LEU A 205 10.47 1.92 6.42
N ASP A 206 9.23 2.09 6.89
CA ASP A 206 8.96 2.25 8.32
C ASP A 206 9.17 0.94 9.11
N ALA A 207 8.91 -0.22 8.51
CA ALA A 207 9.27 -1.52 9.09
C ALA A 207 10.79 -1.69 9.17
N ASP A 208 11.53 -1.27 8.16
CA ASP A 208 12.99 -1.34 8.13
C ASP A 208 13.62 -0.36 9.13
N ARG A 209 13.07 0.85 9.27
CA ARG A 209 13.48 1.80 10.32
C ARG A 209 13.27 1.25 11.71
N ARG A 210 12.13 0.58 11.96
CA ARG A 210 11.88 -0.10 13.25
C ARG A 210 12.91 -1.21 13.49
N ARG A 211 13.14 -2.09 12.51
CA ARG A 211 14.16 -3.14 12.58
C ARG A 211 15.55 -2.57 12.86
N ALA A 212 15.93 -1.48 12.21
CA ALA A 212 17.21 -0.82 12.45
C ALA A 212 17.32 -0.23 13.87
N ALA A 213 16.23 0.35 14.40
CA ALA A 213 16.17 0.84 15.78
C ALA A 213 16.27 -0.31 16.80
N ASP A 214 15.56 -1.41 16.56
CA ASP A 214 15.60 -2.62 17.41
C ASP A 214 17.01 -3.21 17.44
N LEU A 215 17.65 -3.41 16.28
CA LEU A 215 19.03 -3.89 16.19
C LEU A 215 20.03 -2.94 16.87
N THR A 216 19.78 -1.63 16.80
CA THR A 216 20.60 -0.63 17.51
C THR A 216 20.46 -0.78 19.02
N ALA A 217 19.23 -0.94 19.52
CA ALA A 217 18.96 -1.17 20.94
C ALA A 217 19.56 -2.50 21.43
N GLU A 218 19.44 -3.58 20.65
CA GLU A 218 20.07 -4.87 20.95
C GLU A 218 21.59 -4.76 21.03
N ARG A 219 22.22 -4.06 20.08
CA ARG A 219 23.66 -3.80 20.09
C ARG A 219 24.08 -3.03 21.35
N ASP A 220 23.34 -1.99 21.72
CA ASP A 220 23.68 -1.15 22.87
C ASP A 220 23.45 -1.87 24.20
N ALA A 221 22.42 -2.72 24.29
CA ALA A 221 22.22 -3.64 25.40
C ALA A 221 23.37 -4.65 25.52
N ALA A 222 23.72 -5.32 24.41
CA ALA A 222 24.84 -6.27 24.37
C ALA A 222 26.17 -5.60 24.76
N ARG A 223 26.40 -4.35 24.36
CA ARG A 223 27.57 -3.57 24.77
C ARG A 223 27.57 -3.29 26.27
N THR A 224 26.43 -2.87 26.83
CA THR A 224 26.29 -2.61 28.27
C THR A 224 26.51 -3.88 29.09
N ASP A 225 25.99 -5.02 28.62
CA ASP A 225 26.18 -6.32 29.26
C ASP A 225 27.65 -6.78 29.17
N ALA A 226 28.32 -6.58 28.04
CA ALA A 226 29.75 -6.85 27.89
C ALA A 226 30.58 -5.98 28.85
N GLU A 227 30.28 -4.69 28.96
CA GLU A 227 30.95 -3.79 29.91
C GLU A 227 30.70 -4.20 31.37
N ARG A 228 29.49 -4.66 31.70
CA ARG A 228 29.16 -5.20 33.03
C ARG A 228 29.92 -6.49 33.31
N ALA A 229 30.01 -7.40 32.34
CA ALA A 229 30.76 -8.63 32.45
C ALA A 229 32.26 -8.36 32.65
N LEU A 230 32.83 -7.39 31.92
CA LEU A 230 34.22 -6.96 32.09
C LEU A 230 34.47 -6.36 33.48
N ARG A 231 33.56 -5.51 34.00
CA ARG A 231 33.67 -4.99 35.37
C ARG A 231 33.61 -6.11 36.41
N SER A 232 32.63 -7.01 36.31
CA SER A 232 32.48 -8.16 37.20
C SER A 232 33.71 -9.08 37.16
N ALA A 233 34.26 -9.34 35.97
CA ALA A 233 35.50 -10.08 35.81
C ALA A 233 36.69 -9.36 36.46
N GLY A 234 36.81 -8.04 36.29
CA GLY A 234 37.84 -7.23 36.93
C GLY A 234 37.75 -7.27 38.47
N GLU A 235 36.54 -7.14 39.03
CA GLU A 235 36.31 -7.30 40.47
C GLU A 235 36.64 -8.71 40.97
N ALA A 236 36.30 -9.75 40.19
CA ALA A 236 36.63 -11.12 40.54
C ALA A 236 38.14 -11.36 40.56
N VAL A 237 38.88 -10.78 39.60
CA VAL A 237 40.35 -10.81 39.58
C VAL A 237 40.92 -10.08 40.81
N GLN A 238 40.42 -8.88 41.13
CA GLN A 238 40.86 -8.14 42.33
C GLN A 238 40.60 -8.92 43.63
N ARG A 239 39.43 -9.55 43.77
CA ARG A 239 39.13 -10.43 44.91
C ARG A 239 40.06 -11.64 44.95
N ALA A 240 40.36 -12.24 43.80
CA ALA A 240 41.31 -13.34 43.71
C ALA A 240 42.73 -12.91 44.10
N GLU A 241 43.17 -11.71 43.71
CA GLU A 241 44.45 -11.13 44.11
C GLU A 241 44.49 -10.85 45.61
N GLN A 242 43.47 -10.18 46.17
CA GLN A 242 43.36 -9.95 47.61
C GLN A 242 43.37 -11.24 48.41
N SER A 243 42.62 -12.26 47.98
CA SER A 243 42.65 -13.57 48.66
C SER A 243 44.01 -14.26 48.55
N ARG A 244 44.73 -14.09 47.44
CA ARG A 244 46.11 -14.59 47.29
C ARG A 244 47.06 -13.86 48.22
N ASP A 245 46.94 -12.54 48.36
CA ASP A 245 47.77 -11.73 49.25
C ASP A 245 47.47 -12.04 50.71
N GLN A 246 46.20 -12.17 51.09
CA GLN A 246 45.78 -12.65 52.41
C GLN A 246 46.32 -14.06 52.69
N ALA A 247 46.28 -14.97 51.71
CA ALA A 247 46.85 -16.30 51.85
C ALA A 247 48.38 -16.28 51.99
N ARG A 248 49.08 -15.38 51.28
CA ARG A 248 50.52 -15.16 51.46
C ARG A 248 50.84 -14.61 52.85
N GLN A 249 50.05 -13.64 53.32
CA GLN A 249 50.22 -13.06 54.64
C GLN A 249 49.95 -14.10 55.74
N ALA A 250 48.85 -14.85 55.66
CA ALA A 250 48.56 -15.93 56.58
C ALA A 250 49.64 -17.02 56.59
N ARG A 251 50.25 -17.33 55.44
CA ARG A 251 51.42 -18.22 55.36
C ARG A 251 52.64 -17.62 56.07
N ALA A 252 52.94 -16.35 55.83
CA ALA A 252 54.06 -15.67 56.49
C ALA A 252 53.85 -15.58 58.01
N ASP A 253 52.63 -15.32 58.47
CA ASP A 253 52.26 -15.30 59.88
C ASP A 253 52.34 -16.70 60.49
N ALA A 254 51.90 -17.74 59.76
CA ALA A 254 52.05 -19.14 60.18
C ALA A 254 53.52 -19.56 60.26
N ASP A 255 54.36 -19.15 59.31
CA ASP A 255 55.80 -19.40 59.33
C ASP A 255 56.48 -18.66 60.49
N ARG A 256 56.06 -17.43 60.78
CA ARG A 256 56.52 -16.68 61.97
C ARG A 256 56.10 -17.36 63.26
N ALA A 257 54.84 -17.78 63.38
CA ALA A 257 54.34 -18.50 64.54
C ALA A 257 55.05 -19.85 64.73
N ARG A 258 55.41 -20.55 63.63
CA ARG A 258 56.25 -21.75 63.69
C ARG A 258 57.65 -21.43 64.19
N ALA A 259 58.30 -20.39 63.67
CA ALA A 259 59.62 -19.96 64.13
C ALA A 259 59.59 -19.54 65.62
N GLU A 260 58.56 -18.81 66.05
CA GLU A 260 58.34 -18.45 67.46
C GLU A 260 58.09 -19.70 68.34
N ALA A 261 57.32 -20.67 67.85
CA ALA A 261 57.09 -21.93 68.56
C ALA A 261 58.35 -22.80 68.62
N GLU A 262 59.18 -22.83 67.57
CA GLU A 262 60.49 -23.48 67.56
C GLU A 262 61.46 -22.80 68.52
N GLN A 263 61.48 -21.46 68.54
CA GLN A 263 62.26 -20.68 69.49
C GLN A 263 61.80 -20.96 70.93
N ALA A 264 60.49 -20.94 71.20
CA ALA A 264 59.94 -21.26 72.51
C ALA A 264 60.22 -22.71 72.95
N ARG A 265 60.26 -23.66 72.00
CA ARG A 265 60.69 -25.04 72.28
C ARG A 265 62.18 -25.10 72.60
N ALA A 266 63.03 -24.40 71.85
CA ALA A 266 64.45 -24.33 72.12
C ALA A 266 64.75 -23.66 73.48
N ASP A 267 64.01 -22.61 73.83
CA ASP A 267 64.10 -21.94 75.13
C ASP A 267 63.57 -22.83 76.26
N ALA A 268 62.48 -23.58 76.03
CA ALA A 268 61.97 -24.57 76.98
C ALA A 268 62.93 -25.75 77.17
N ASP A 269 63.58 -26.23 76.11
CA ASP A 269 64.59 -27.29 76.19
C ASP A 269 65.86 -26.79 76.89
N ARG A 270 66.24 -25.52 76.68
CA ARG A 270 67.32 -24.87 77.42
C ARG A 270 66.99 -24.75 78.91
N ALA A 271 65.78 -24.31 79.25
CA ALA A 271 65.29 -24.25 80.62
C ALA A 271 65.21 -25.65 81.27
N ARG A 272 64.85 -26.69 80.52
CA ARG A 272 64.88 -28.09 81.01
C ARG A 272 66.30 -28.60 81.22
N ALA A 273 67.24 -28.23 80.35
CA ALA A 273 68.66 -28.57 80.51
C ALA A 273 69.24 -27.87 81.75
N GLU A 274 68.96 -26.58 81.93
CA GLU A 274 69.33 -25.79 83.12
C GLU A 274 68.69 -26.35 84.39
N ALA A 275 67.42 -26.77 84.34
CA ALA A 275 66.75 -27.43 85.45
C ALA A 275 67.37 -28.80 85.77
N ALA A 276 67.76 -29.59 84.76
CA ALA A 276 68.45 -30.86 84.94
C ALA A 276 69.87 -30.68 85.50
N ASP A 277 70.57 -29.60 85.13
CA ASP A 277 71.87 -29.22 85.70
C ASP A 277 71.71 -28.75 87.15
N ALA A 278 70.66 -27.99 87.46
CA ALA A 278 70.33 -27.60 88.83
C ALA A 278 69.96 -28.83 89.69
N ASP A 279 69.27 -29.82 89.13
CA ASP A 279 68.94 -31.08 89.79
C ASP A 279 70.17 -31.96 90.03
N ARG A 280 71.09 -32.03 89.05
CA ARG A 280 72.41 -32.68 89.20
C ARG A 280 73.22 -32.01 90.31
N ALA A 281 73.32 -30.69 90.30
CA ALA A 281 74.01 -29.93 91.34
C ALA A 281 73.39 -30.14 92.74
N ARG A 282 72.06 -30.29 92.82
CA ARG A 282 71.35 -30.60 94.07
C ARG A 282 71.69 -31.99 94.60
N ARG A 283 71.69 -33.01 93.72
CA ARG A 283 72.06 -34.39 94.07
C ARG A 283 73.53 -34.54 94.45
N ASP A 284 74.42 -33.79 93.79
CA ASP A 284 75.84 -33.75 94.14
C ASP A 284 76.05 -33.09 95.52
N ALA A 285 75.29 -32.04 95.84
CA ALA A 285 75.32 -31.40 97.15
C ALA A 285 74.72 -32.29 98.28
N GLU A 286 73.67 -33.07 97.99
CA GLU A 286 73.11 -34.07 98.91
C GLU A 286 74.10 -35.21 99.15
N THR A 287 74.72 -35.74 98.09
CA THR A 287 75.76 -36.78 98.19
C THR A 287 76.99 -36.27 98.96
N ALA A 288 77.35 -35.00 98.82
CA ALA A 288 78.42 -34.38 99.58
C ALA A 288 78.07 -34.22 101.07
N ARG A 289 76.80 -33.90 101.39
CA ARG A 289 76.28 -33.85 102.77
C ARG A 289 76.29 -35.23 103.43
N ASP A 290 75.79 -36.24 102.73
CA ASP A 290 75.73 -37.61 103.28
C ASP A 290 77.13 -38.16 103.53
N ARG A 291 78.09 -37.90 102.64
CA ARG A 291 79.50 -38.26 102.84
C ARG A 291 80.13 -37.53 104.04
N ALA A 292 79.83 -36.25 104.22
CA ALA A 292 80.31 -35.45 105.35
C ALA A 292 79.68 -35.89 106.69
N GLU A 293 78.41 -36.29 106.69
CA GLU A 293 77.72 -36.79 107.88
C GLU A 293 78.20 -38.19 108.29
N THR A 294 78.55 -39.03 107.30
CA THR A 294 79.13 -40.36 107.56
C THR A 294 80.56 -40.24 108.12
N THR A 295 81.40 -39.35 107.59
CA THR A 295 82.74 -39.08 108.16
C THR A 295 82.69 -38.43 109.54
N ALA A 296 81.68 -37.60 109.82
CA ALA A 296 81.48 -37.01 111.14
C ALA A 296 81.03 -38.04 112.19
N ARG A 297 80.21 -39.03 111.82
CA ARG A 297 79.80 -40.14 112.70
C ARG A 297 80.97 -41.09 112.99
N GLU A 298 81.76 -41.45 111.99
CA GLU A 298 82.94 -42.31 112.16
C GLU A 298 84.02 -41.63 113.04
N ALA A 299 84.23 -40.31 112.88
CA ALA A 299 85.11 -39.53 113.75
C ALA A 299 84.59 -39.43 115.19
N ALA A 300 83.28 -39.28 115.42
CA ALA A 300 82.70 -39.21 116.76
C ALA A 300 82.80 -40.55 117.52
N GLU A 301 82.63 -41.68 116.84
CA GLU A 301 82.75 -43.02 117.43
C GLU A 301 84.20 -43.40 117.75
N GLU A 302 85.17 -42.93 116.97
CA GLU A 302 86.59 -43.12 117.26
C GLU A 302 87.06 -42.24 118.42
N THR A 303 86.56 -41.00 118.52
CA THR A 303 86.84 -40.10 119.65
C THR A 303 86.22 -40.62 120.96
N GLY A 304 85.03 -41.22 120.90
CA GLY A 304 84.39 -41.86 122.06
C GLY A 304 85.15 -43.10 122.57
N ARG A 305 85.66 -43.95 121.66
CA ARG A 305 86.49 -45.11 122.03
C ARG A 305 87.82 -44.70 122.66
N ARG A 306 88.43 -43.62 122.17
CA ARG A 306 89.68 -43.07 122.72
C ARG A 306 89.50 -42.47 124.12
N LEU A 307 88.38 -41.80 124.38
CA LEU A 307 88.07 -41.24 125.71
C LEU A 307 87.79 -42.32 126.76
N VAL A 308 87.09 -43.41 126.41
CA VAL A 308 86.87 -44.54 127.35
C VAL A 308 88.18 -45.25 127.69
N ALA A 309 89.08 -45.44 126.73
CA ALA A 309 90.40 -46.04 126.97
C ALA A 309 91.29 -45.15 127.87
N LEU A 310 91.33 -43.85 127.62
CA LEU A 310 92.11 -42.89 128.42
C LEU A 310 91.55 -42.69 129.84
N THR A 311 90.25 -42.88 130.03
CA THR A 311 89.63 -42.81 131.37
C THR A 311 89.96 -44.08 132.18
N GLY A 312 90.00 -45.24 131.53
CA GLY A 312 90.44 -46.50 132.15
C GLY A 312 91.92 -46.49 132.57
N GLU A 313 92.81 -45.92 131.75
CA GLU A 313 94.23 -45.78 132.08
C GLU A 313 94.49 -44.78 133.22
N ARG A 314 93.70 -43.70 133.31
CA ARG A 314 93.79 -42.73 134.40
C ARG A 314 93.36 -43.35 135.73
N ASP A 315 92.30 -44.15 135.72
CA ASP A 315 91.77 -44.76 136.95
C ASP A 315 92.66 -45.91 137.45
N SER A 316 93.33 -46.65 136.56
CA SER A 316 94.36 -47.62 136.97
C SER A 316 95.61 -46.94 137.53
N LEU A 317 96.07 -45.84 136.91
CA LEU A 317 97.20 -45.07 137.41
C LEU A 317 96.91 -44.38 138.76
N ALA A 318 95.65 -43.99 139.02
CA ALA A 318 95.25 -43.44 140.32
C ALA A 318 95.20 -44.52 141.42
N ALA A 319 94.78 -45.73 141.09
CA ALA A 319 94.83 -46.88 142.02
C ALA A 319 96.28 -47.27 142.35
N ASP A 320 97.16 -47.31 141.35
CA ASP A 320 98.58 -47.64 141.52
C ASP A 320 99.33 -46.58 142.34
N LEU A 321 99.01 -45.30 142.15
CA LEU A 321 99.61 -44.20 142.92
C LEU A 321 99.18 -44.21 144.40
N THR A 322 97.96 -44.69 144.68
CA THR A 322 97.45 -44.82 146.06
C THR A 322 98.10 -46.02 146.75
N ALA A 323 98.20 -47.16 146.06
CA ALA A 323 98.90 -48.34 146.56
C ALA A 323 100.40 -48.07 146.80
N ALA A 324 101.05 -47.29 145.93
CA ALA A 324 102.45 -46.88 146.10
C ALA A 324 102.65 -45.96 147.31
N ARG A 325 101.69 -45.07 147.61
CA ARG A 325 101.74 -44.18 148.78
C ARG A 325 101.53 -44.92 150.09
N ASP A 326 100.61 -45.88 150.12
CA ASP A 326 100.40 -46.72 151.31
C ASP A 326 101.59 -47.64 151.59
N ALA A 327 102.23 -48.17 150.53
CA ALA A 327 103.45 -48.95 150.64
C ALA A 327 104.63 -48.11 151.18
N ALA A 328 104.77 -46.86 150.69
CA ALA A 328 105.79 -45.92 151.15
C ALA A 328 105.57 -45.50 152.62
N ALA A 329 104.34 -45.20 153.03
CA ALA A 329 104.02 -44.89 154.42
C ALA A 329 104.31 -46.08 155.36
N SER A 330 104.06 -47.32 154.93
CA SER A 330 104.39 -48.51 155.73
C SER A 330 105.90 -48.79 155.81
N ALA A 331 106.66 -48.38 154.80
CA ALA A 331 108.12 -48.50 154.77
C ALA A 331 108.79 -47.43 155.63
N GLU A 332 108.28 -46.20 155.61
CA GLU A 332 108.73 -45.10 156.48
C GLU A 332 108.44 -45.38 157.95
N ALA A 333 107.26 -45.94 158.29
CA ALA A 333 106.96 -46.38 159.66
C ALA A 333 107.91 -47.49 160.14
N ARG A 334 108.26 -48.44 159.27
CA ARG A 334 109.24 -49.50 159.57
C ARG A 334 110.66 -48.97 159.69
N LEU A 335 111.04 -47.97 158.89
CA LEU A 335 112.34 -47.29 158.99
C LEU A 335 112.44 -46.50 160.29
N ALA A 336 111.41 -45.73 160.65
CA ALA A 336 111.37 -45.00 161.92
C ALA A 336 111.49 -45.93 163.13
N GLU A 337 110.81 -47.10 163.10
CA GLU A 337 110.92 -48.09 164.18
C GLU A 337 112.31 -48.76 164.25
N LEU A 338 112.94 -49.03 163.10
CA LEU A 338 114.30 -49.59 163.05
C LEU A 338 115.37 -48.58 163.48
N THR A 339 115.22 -47.30 163.12
CA THR A 339 116.13 -46.22 163.52
C THR A 339 116.08 -45.98 165.04
N VAL A 340 114.90 -46.01 165.64
CA VAL A 340 114.76 -45.90 167.10
C VAL A 340 115.46 -47.07 167.81
N ARG A 341 115.34 -48.29 167.28
CA ARG A 341 115.99 -49.47 167.90
C ARG A 341 117.49 -49.52 167.68
N LEU A 342 117.99 -49.06 166.53
CA LEU A 342 119.42 -48.93 166.30
C LEU A 342 120.04 -47.96 167.31
N HIS A 343 119.41 -46.81 167.53
CA HIS A 343 119.88 -45.86 168.54
C HIS A 343 119.79 -46.40 169.98
N ALA A 344 118.79 -47.23 170.30
CA ALA A 344 118.75 -47.92 171.60
C ALA A 344 119.90 -48.92 171.74
N ALA A 345 120.20 -49.72 170.70
CA ALA A 345 121.30 -50.67 170.70
C ALA A 345 122.69 -50.00 170.73
N GLU A 346 122.84 -48.85 170.07
CA GLU A 346 124.04 -48.03 170.09
C GLU A 346 124.26 -47.38 171.47
N ALA A 347 123.20 -46.86 172.10
CA ALA A 347 123.27 -46.35 173.47
C ALA A 347 123.67 -47.44 174.47
N ASP A 348 123.13 -48.65 174.35
CA ASP A 348 123.50 -49.78 175.20
C ASP A 348 124.97 -50.22 174.97
N ARG A 349 125.44 -50.18 173.73
CA ARG A 349 126.84 -50.46 173.39
C ARG A 349 127.79 -49.41 173.95
N GLU A 350 127.43 -48.14 173.91
CA GLU A 350 128.21 -47.06 174.52
C GLU A 350 128.23 -47.15 176.04
N VAL A 351 127.15 -47.63 176.67
CA VAL A 351 127.13 -47.93 178.11
C VAL A 351 128.07 -49.10 178.42
N ALA A 352 128.09 -50.15 177.59
CA ALA A 352 129.02 -51.26 177.73
C ALA A 352 130.50 -50.86 177.51
N GLN A 353 130.76 -49.99 176.53
CA GLN A 353 132.11 -49.48 176.24
C GLN A 353 132.60 -48.49 177.30
N ARG A 354 131.72 -47.64 177.83
CA ARG A 354 132.06 -46.80 178.99
C ARG A 354 132.37 -47.67 180.20
N ARG A 355 131.60 -48.73 180.47
CA ARG A 355 131.94 -49.68 181.55
C ARG A 355 133.27 -50.41 181.35
N SER A 356 133.65 -50.75 180.11
CA SER A 356 134.94 -51.40 179.85
C SER A 356 136.13 -50.43 179.94
N ALA A 357 135.98 -49.22 179.38
CA ALA A 357 136.99 -48.18 179.43
C ALA A 357 137.24 -47.74 180.88
N GLN A 358 136.15 -47.55 181.63
CA GLN A 358 136.23 -47.04 182.99
C GLN A 358 137.08 -47.91 183.91
N LEU A 359 137.21 -49.21 183.68
CA LEU A 359 137.86 -50.05 184.70
C LEU A 359 138.98 -50.94 184.16
N ALA A 360 139.22 -50.87 182.84
CA ALA A 360 140.59 -50.85 182.35
C ALA A 360 141.40 -49.69 182.98
N ASP A 361 140.80 -48.52 183.24
CA ASP A 361 141.46 -47.45 184.00
C ASP A 361 141.76 -47.89 185.46
N GLN A 362 140.91 -48.69 186.10
CA GLN A 362 141.22 -49.31 187.41
C GLN A 362 142.42 -50.25 187.36
N VAL A 363 142.62 -50.98 186.26
CA VAL A 363 143.80 -51.85 186.07
C VAL A 363 145.04 -51.02 185.72
N SER A 364 144.88 -49.94 184.96
CA SER A 364 145.96 -49.04 184.55
C SER A 364 146.46 -48.16 185.70
N ASP A 365 145.59 -47.79 186.64
CA ASP A 365 145.99 -47.08 187.85
C ASP A 365 146.73 -48.00 188.84
N LEU A 366 146.38 -49.29 188.91
CA LEU A 366 147.17 -50.24 189.69
C LEU A 366 148.54 -50.54 189.03
N ALA A 367 148.60 -50.60 187.70
CA ALA A 367 149.85 -50.77 186.96
C ALA A 367 150.74 -49.51 186.99
N SER A 368 150.15 -48.31 187.05
CA SER A 368 150.89 -47.04 187.20
C SER A 368 151.44 -46.85 188.61
N ALA A 369 150.86 -47.49 189.63
CA ALA A 369 151.48 -47.62 190.95
C ALA A 369 152.68 -48.59 190.94
N LEU A 370 152.72 -49.57 190.02
CA LEU A 370 153.86 -50.46 189.80
C LEU A 370 154.99 -49.82 188.97
N ALA A 371 154.71 -48.82 188.12
CA ALA A 371 155.68 -48.23 187.18
C ALA A 371 156.37 -46.95 187.70
N ARG A 372 155.81 -46.27 188.69
CA ARG A 372 156.46 -45.10 189.29
C ARG A 372 157.41 -45.53 190.41
N LEU A 373 158.69 -45.44 190.09
CA LEU A 373 159.76 -44.98 191.00
C LEU A 373 160.41 -46.01 191.92
N GLY A 374 160.76 -47.14 191.31
CA GLY A 374 162.10 -47.74 191.43
C GLY A 374 163.11 -47.20 190.39
N SER A 375 163.14 -45.92 190.04
CA SER A 375 164.15 -45.34 189.11
C SER A 375 165.05 -44.30 189.78
N ALA A 376 165.96 -44.84 190.58
CA ALA A 376 167.26 -44.28 190.92
C ALA A 376 168.32 -44.78 189.92
N GLY A 377 169.42 -44.02 189.73
CA GLY A 377 170.71 -44.61 189.35
C GLY A 377 171.60 -43.86 188.34
N ALA A 378 172.79 -43.43 188.83
CA ALA A 378 174.07 -43.11 188.16
C ALA A 378 174.21 -41.71 187.49
N THR A 379 175.00 -40.71 187.93
CA THR A 379 176.40 -40.50 188.41
C THR A 379 177.57 -40.73 187.43
N ARG A 380 178.41 -39.68 187.27
CA ARG A 380 179.87 -39.77 187.09
C ARG A 380 180.63 -38.45 187.47
N PRO A 381 181.89 -38.52 187.99
CA PRO A 381 182.84 -37.42 188.31
C PRO A 381 183.90 -37.27 187.16
N PRO A 382 185.09 -36.59 187.23
CA PRO A 382 185.86 -35.94 188.34
C PRO A 382 186.62 -34.61 187.97
N ALA A 383 187.55 -34.21 188.86
CA ALA A 383 188.67 -33.22 188.80
C ALA A 383 188.41 -31.81 189.36
#